data_AF-A0AAE0XD53-F1
#
_entry.id   AF-A0AAE0XD53-F1
#
_cell.length_a   1.000
_cell.length_b   1.000
_cell.length_c   1.000
_cell.angle_alpha   90.00
_cell.angle_beta   90.00
_cell.angle_gamma   90.00
#
_symmetry.space_group_name_H-M   'P 1'
#
loop_
_entity.id
_entity.type
_entity.pdbx_description
1 polymer ?
#
loop_
_entity_poly.entity_id
_entity_poly.type
_entity_poly.pdbx_seq_one_letter_code
_entity_poly.pdbx_strand_id
1 'polypeptide(L)'
;MPSSCEKLSSLPANFNSRLMSSSLRNCQLYLTQYGNAPNPSASACFPTSTAANPVDLPAATSTIYSVYSCLKSSGSVLCSFNADCQTKTYEVGAVPSPTPSIGVDLLYDGGFESGTYGNWSVPQSPNVPTELSTQNPHTGGWGYHAKFANINGGSISLTRVILGIEPGRQYQFKAWVRHDNPSGSVTTFYLYAYPLVGASTPAAEASLGSLPANTWTQKTITFTATSSWFQLQLSAGGQVSGNTGSAGGVDNIWIDDVTLTRLN
;
A
#
# COMPACT_ATOMS: atom_id res chain seq x y z
N MET A 1 -6.90 -20.16 5.22
CA MET A 1 -7.49 -19.22 4.23
C MET A 1 -6.70 -17.92 4.35
N PRO A 2 -6.60 -17.04 3.34
CA PRO A 2 -5.89 -15.77 3.51
C PRO A 2 -6.46 -14.96 4.67
N SER A 3 -5.63 -14.26 5.45
CA SER A 3 -6.10 -13.44 6.57
C SER A 3 -7.07 -12.32 6.12
N SER A 4 -6.92 -11.81 4.89
CA SER A 4 -7.85 -10.88 4.25
C SER A 4 -9.25 -11.47 4.04
N CYS A 5 -9.32 -12.77 3.73
CA CYS A 5 -10.56 -13.51 3.60
C CYS A 5 -11.10 -14.01 4.94
N GLU A 6 -10.22 -14.34 5.91
CA GLU A 6 -10.64 -14.72 7.27
C GLU A 6 -11.35 -13.57 7.99
N LYS A 7 -10.88 -12.34 7.79
CA LYS A 7 -11.51 -11.14 8.34
C LYS A 7 -12.93 -10.89 7.87
N LEU A 8 -13.38 -11.47 6.75
CA LEU A 8 -14.77 -11.41 6.34
C LEU A 8 -15.70 -11.92 7.45
N SER A 9 -15.26 -12.90 8.25
CA SER A 9 -16.01 -13.43 9.40
C SER A 9 -15.99 -12.56 10.66
N SER A 10 -15.06 -11.60 10.74
CA SER A 10 -14.87 -10.74 11.91
C SER A 10 -15.32 -9.30 11.67
N LEU A 11 -15.92 -8.99 10.51
CA LEU A 11 -16.45 -7.66 10.23
C LEU A 11 -17.72 -7.42 11.08
N PRO A 12 -17.78 -6.34 11.87
CA PRO A 12 -18.95 -6.01 12.67
C PRO A 12 -20.22 -5.91 11.80
N ALA A 13 -21.37 -6.34 12.32
CA ALA A 13 -22.65 -6.28 11.57
C ALA A 13 -23.10 -4.84 11.23
N ASN A 14 -22.51 -3.83 11.87
CA ASN A 14 -22.77 -2.40 11.65
C ASN A 14 -21.66 -1.70 10.83
N PHE A 15 -20.75 -2.44 10.22
CA PHE A 15 -19.66 -1.86 9.42
C PHE A 15 -20.18 -1.27 8.10
N ASN A 16 -19.78 -0.06 7.74
CA ASN A 16 -20.25 0.63 6.53
C ASN A 16 -20.10 -0.26 5.27
N SER A 17 -21.13 -0.31 4.42
CA SER A 17 -21.18 -1.14 3.21
C SER A 17 -20.02 -0.90 2.24
N ARG A 18 -19.45 0.32 2.20
CA ARG A 18 -18.24 0.62 1.41
C ARG A 18 -17.01 -0.11 1.93
N LEU A 19 -16.81 -0.15 3.24
CA LEU A 19 -15.66 -0.84 3.86
C LEU A 19 -15.78 -2.36 3.74
N MET A 20 -17.02 -2.86 3.81
CA MET A 20 -17.37 -4.25 3.53
C MET A 20 -17.03 -4.63 2.07
N SER A 21 -17.43 -3.80 1.10
CA SER A 21 -17.10 -3.97 -0.32
C SER A 21 -15.58 -3.95 -0.57
N SER A 22 -14.86 -3.02 0.07
CA SER A 22 -13.40 -2.98 0.01
C SER A 22 -12.76 -4.24 0.59
N SER A 23 -13.30 -4.79 1.68
CA SER A 23 -12.79 -6.02 2.30
C SER A 23 -13.00 -7.24 1.40
N LEU A 24 -14.18 -7.35 0.77
CA LEU A 24 -14.48 -8.35 -0.26
C LEU A 24 -13.54 -8.26 -1.45
N ARG A 25 -13.35 -7.05 -1.99
CA ARG A 25 -12.45 -6.80 -3.12
C ARG A 25 -11.00 -7.14 -2.77
N ASN A 26 -10.57 -6.83 -1.55
CA ASN A 26 -9.22 -7.18 -1.08
C ASN A 26 -9.04 -8.70 -0.94
N CYS A 27 -10.05 -9.42 -0.45
CA CYS A 27 -10.02 -10.88 -0.42
C CYS A 27 -9.98 -11.47 -1.86
N GLN A 28 -10.78 -10.94 -2.79
CA GLN A 28 -10.78 -11.35 -4.20
C GLN A 28 -9.43 -11.08 -4.88
N LEU A 29 -8.87 -9.89 -4.67
CA LEU A 29 -7.54 -9.52 -5.18
C LEU A 29 -6.47 -10.45 -4.63
N TYR A 30 -6.50 -10.79 -3.34
CA TYR A 30 -5.55 -11.73 -2.74
C TYR A 30 -5.58 -13.10 -3.43
N LEU A 31 -6.77 -13.56 -3.84
CA LEU A 31 -6.93 -14.85 -4.51
C LEU A 31 -6.56 -14.82 -6.00
N THR A 32 -6.41 -13.64 -6.59
CA THR A 32 -6.19 -13.47 -8.04
C THR A 32 -4.82 -12.88 -8.40
N GLN A 33 -4.13 -12.16 -7.51
CA GLN A 33 -2.88 -11.43 -7.83
C GLN A 33 -1.56 -12.22 -7.70
N TYR A 34 -1.57 -13.52 -7.33
CA TYR A 34 -0.34 -14.31 -7.16
C TYR A 34 -0.01 -15.24 -8.34
N GLY A 35 0.02 -14.69 -9.56
CA GLY A 35 0.79 -15.22 -10.70
C GLY A 35 0.47 -16.63 -11.19
N ASN A 36 -0.62 -17.24 -10.74
CA ASN A 36 -1.12 -18.52 -11.23
C ASN A 36 -2.56 -18.33 -11.71
N ALA A 37 -2.97 -19.12 -12.70
CA ALA A 37 -4.35 -19.12 -13.17
C ALA A 37 -5.33 -19.12 -11.98
N PRO A 38 -6.37 -18.25 -12.01
CA PRO A 38 -7.29 -18.10 -10.88
C PRO A 38 -7.79 -19.48 -10.49
N ASN A 39 -7.61 -19.87 -9.22
CA ASN A 39 -8.20 -21.10 -8.70
C ASN A 39 -9.71 -21.02 -9.01
N PRO A 40 -10.24 -21.85 -9.94
CA PRO A 40 -11.60 -21.66 -10.44
C PRO A 40 -12.62 -21.84 -9.32
N SER A 41 -12.31 -22.73 -8.36
CA SER A 41 -13.14 -23.00 -7.18
C SER A 41 -13.23 -21.81 -6.24
N ALA A 42 -12.13 -21.07 -6.04
CA ALA A 42 -12.13 -19.86 -5.21
C ALA A 42 -12.77 -18.67 -5.93
N SER A 43 -12.59 -18.57 -7.25
CA SER A 43 -13.17 -17.50 -8.07
C SER A 43 -14.69 -17.63 -8.19
N ALA A 44 -15.21 -18.85 -8.20
CA ALA A 44 -16.65 -19.14 -8.19
C ALA A 44 -17.35 -18.70 -6.89
N CYS A 45 -16.60 -18.50 -5.80
CA CYS A 45 -17.16 -17.99 -4.55
C CYS A 45 -17.50 -16.49 -4.59
N PHE A 46 -16.97 -15.73 -5.56
CA PHE A 46 -17.24 -14.31 -5.68
C PHE A 46 -18.36 -14.05 -6.68
N PRO A 47 -19.34 -13.18 -6.36
CA PRO A 47 -20.37 -12.81 -7.31
C PRO A 47 -19.77 -12.05 -8.51
N THR A 48 -20.29 -12.32 -9.71
CA THR A 48 -19.81 -11.75 -10.98
C THR A 48 -20.38 -10.35 -11.28
N SER A 49 -21.21 -9.78 -10.41
CA SER A 49 -21.97 -8.54 -10.64
C SER A 49 -21.97 -7.57 -9.45
N THR A 50 -22.75 -6.49 -9.53
CA THR A 50 -22.92 -5.37 -8.59
C THR A 50 -23.08 -5.73 -7.11
N ALA A 51 -23.29 -7.01 -6.77
CA ALA A 51 -23.17 -7.56 -5.42
C ALA A 51 -21.75 -7.42 -4.80
N ALA A 52 -20.71 -7.09 -5.59
CA ALA A 52 -19.40 -6.69 -5.05
C ALA A 52 -19.38 -5.24 -4.50
N ASN A 53 -20.38 -4.42 -4.84
CA ASN A 53 -20.63 -3.07 -4.30
C ASN A 53 -22.09 -2.91 -3.84
N PRO A 54 -22.51 -3.66 -2.81
CA PRO A 54 -23.86 -3.60 -2.27
C PRO A 54 -24.18 -2.19 -1.75
N VAL A 55 -25.33 -1.67 -2.18
CA VAL A 55 -25.75 -0.29 -1.88
C VAL A 55 -26.32 -0.17 -0.46
N ASP A 56 -26.75 -1.28 0.13
CA ASP A 56 -27.26 -1.37 1.51
C ASP A 56 -26.45 -2.35 2.39
N LEU A 57 -26.51 -2.12 3.71
CA LEU A 57 -25.74 -2.84 4.72
C LEU A 57 -26.15 -4.33 4.86
N PRO A 58 -27.45 -4.69 4.85
CA PRO A 58 -27.86 -6.10 4.90
C PRO A 58 -27.34 -6.93 3.71
N ALA A 59 -27.40 -6.39 2.49
CA ALA A 59 -26.88 -7.08 1.31
C ALA A 59 -25.35 -7.22 1.36
N ALA A 60 -24.63 -6.20 1.86
CA ALA A 60 -23.19 -6.26 2.09
C ALA A 60 -22.79 -7.36 3.07
N THR A 61 -23.50 -7.41 4.19
CA THR A 61 -23.30 -8.40 5.24
C THR A 61 -23.57 -9.82 4.72
N SER A 62 -24.70 -10.01 4.02
CA SER A 62 -25.07 -11.31 3.43
C SER A 62 -24.05 -11.79 2.39
N THR A 63 -23.56 -10.87 1.53
CA THR A 63 -22.56 -11.21 0.51
C THR A 63 -21.25 -11.64 1.16
N ILE A 64 -20.76 -10.90 2.16
CA ILE A 64 -19.55 -11.24 2.92
C ILE A 64 -19.63 -12.63 3.53
N TYR A 65 -20.72 -12.94 4.24
CA TYR A 65 -20.89 -14.24 4.88
C TYR A 65 -21.02 -15.38 3.87
N SER A 66 -21.67 -15.14 2.74
CA SER A 66 -21.81 -16.12 1.66
C SER A 66 -20.46 -16.44 1.03
N VAL A 67 -19.66 -15.41 0.71
CA VAL A 67 -18.31 -15.55 0.17
C VAL A 67 -17.40 -16.28 1.17
N TYR A 68 -17.39 -15.86 2.43
CA TYR A 68 -16.61 -16.51 3.48
C TYR A 68 -16.98 -17.99 3.64
N SER A 69 -18.29 -18.31 3.68
CA SER A 69 -18.76 -19.69 3.84
C SER A 69 -18.38 -20.56 2.65
N CYS A 70 -18.47 -20.03 1.43
CA CYS A 70 -18.03 -20.72 0.20
C CYS A 70 -16.51 -20.96 0.20
N LEU A 71 -15.71 -19.96 0.59
CA LEU A 71 -14.26 -20.11 0.68
C LEU A 71 -13.86 -21.13 1.76
N LYS A 72 -14.63 -21.22 2.84
CA LYS A 72 -14.41 -22.22 3.90
C LYS A 72 -14.79 -23.63 3.46
N SER A 73 -15.88 -23.81 2.71
CA SER A 73 -16.36 -25.12 2.27
C SER A 73 -15.62 -25.67 1.03
N SER A 74 -15.01 -24.80 0.22
CA SER A 74 -14.28 -25.19 -0.99
C SER A 74 -12.93 -25.88 -0.75
N GLY A 75 -12.51 -26.06 0.51
CA GLY A 75 -11.48 -27.03 0.92
C GLY A 75 -10.07 -26.86 0.36
N SER A 76 -9.79 -25.87 -0.50
CA SER A 76 -8.55 -25.77 -1.28
C SER A 76 -8.21 -24.33 -1.70
N VAL A 77 -8.30 -23.36 -0.78
CA VAL A 77 -8.15 -21.93 -1.14
C VAL A 77 -6.69 -21.44 -1.16
N LEU A 78 -5.70 -22.24 -0.73
CA LEU A 78 -4.28 -21.84 -0.74
C LEU A 78 -3.38 -22.93 -1.32
N CYS A 79 -3.29 -22.99 -2.64
CA CYS A 79 -2.07 -23.43 -3.31
C CYS A 79 -1.40 -22.18 -3.88
N SER A 80 -0.37 -21.66 -3.22
CA SER A 80 0.60 -20.82 -3.91
C SER A 80 1.99 -21.11 -3.38
N PHE A 81 2.94 -21.24 -4.31
CA PHE A 81 4.39 -21.37 -4.14
C PHE A 81 5.06 -22.76 -4.08
N ASN A 82 4.42 -23.86 -4.48
CA ASN A 82 5.17 -25.11 -4.71
C ASN A 82 4.69 -25.87 -5.96
N ALA A 83 5.63 -26.29 -6.82
CA ALA A 83 5.35 -27.10 -8.02
C ALA A 83 4.66 -28.43 -7.67
N ASP A 84 4.85 -28.91 -6.44
CA ASP A 84 4.29 -30.17 -5.93
C ASP A 84 2.85 -30.04 -5.40
N CYS A 85 2.25 -28.84 -5.39
CA CYS A 85 0.95 -28.59 -4.75
C CYS A 85 -0.22 -29.36 -5.41
N GLN A 86 -0.06 -29.84 -6.65
CA GLN A 86 -1.06 -30.70 -7.30
C GLN A 86 -1.11 -32.12 -6.69
N THR A 87 -0.12 -32.52 -5.90
CA THR A 87 0.06 -33.92 -5.45
C THR A 87 0.07 -34.09 -3.93
N LYS A 88 0.11 -32.99 -3.16
CA LYS A 88 0.11 -33.03 -1.68
C LYS A 88 -1.19 -32.52 -1.09
N THR A 89 -1.79 -33.32 -0.22
CA THR A 89 -2.85 -32.92 0.69
C THR A 89 -2.25 -32.10 1.85
N TYR A 90 -2.68 -30.85 1.99
CA TYR A 90 -2.37 -30.04 3.19
C TYR A 90 -3.55 -30.13 4.16
N GLU A 91 -3.26 -30.25 5.45
CA GLU A 91 -4.32 -30.22 6.46
C GLU A 91 -5.01 -28.86 6.49
N VAL A 92 -6.33 -28.88 6.66
CA VAL A 92 -7.17 -27.69 6.82
C VAL A 92 -6.64 -26.87 7.99
N GLY A 93 -6.04 -25.71 7.69
CA GLY A 93 -5.44 -24.82 8.69
C GLY A 93 -3.92 -24.62 8.55
N ALA A 94 -3.24 -25.42 7.73
CA ALA A 94 -1.88 -25.10 7.30
C ALA A 94 -1.94 -23.89 6.35
N VAL A 95 -1.54 -22.72 6.83
CA VAL A 95 -1.33 -21.54 6.00
C VAL A 95 0.13 -21.59 5.54
N PRO A 96 0.44 -21.97 4.29
CA PRO A 96 1.70 -21.56 3.69
C PRO A 96 1.55 -20.06 3.45
N SER A 97 1.85 -19.26 4.48
CA SER A 97 2.30 -17.91 4.20
C SER A 97 3.65 -18.13 3.53
N PRO A 98 3.89 -17.69 2.28
CA PRO A 98 5.27 -17.53 1.87
C PRO A 98 5.89 -16.63 2.92
N THR A 99 6.72 -17.20 3.76
CA THR A 99 7.49 -16.44 4.74
C THR A 99 8.29 -15.46 3.90
N PRO A 100 8.01 -14.14 3.98
CA PRO A 100 8.74 -13.18 3.17
C PRO A 100 10.22 -13.42 3.43
N SER A 101 10.98 -13.70 2.38
CA SER A 101 12.40 -14.00 2.55
C SER A 101 13.09 -12.76 3.11
N ILE A 102 13.99 -12.97 4.07
CA ILE A 102 14.76 -11.89 4.67
C ILE A 102 15.54 -11.16 3.56
N GLY A 103 15.50 -9.83 3.60
CA GLY A 103 16.22 -8.97 2.64
C GLY A 103 15.60 -8.85 1.25
N VAL A 104 14.47 -9.51 0.97
CA VAL A 104 13.76 -9.36 -0.31
C VAL A 104 12.80 -8.18 -0.21
N ASP A 105 12.76 -7.34 -1.26
CA ASP A 105 11.79 -6.27 -1.37
C ASP A 105 10.39 -6.84 -1.63
N LEU A 106 9.44 -6.41 -0.81
CA LEU A 106 8.05 -6.83 -0.83
C LEU A 106 7.18 -5.88 -1.66
N LEU A 107 7.74 -4.77 -2.13
CA LEU A 107 7.06 -3.83 -3.01
C LEU A 107 7.32 -4.17 -4.47
N TYR A 108 6.33 -4.76 -5.14
CA TYR A 108 6.34 -4.77 -6.60
C TYR A 108 6.26 -3.33 -7.12
N ASP A 109 7.17 -2.96 -8.02
CA ASP A 109 7.23 -1.65 -8.68
C ASP A 109 7.28 -0.46 -7.69
N GLY A 110 8.14 -0.59 -6.68
CA GLY A 110 8.37 0.47 -5.70
C GLY A 110 9.07 1.72 -6.26
N GLY A 111 9.82 1.56 -7.35
CA GLY A 111 10.46 2.64 -8.11
C GLY A 111 9.67 3.11 -9.33
N PHE A 112 8.40 2.71 -9.50
CA PHE A 112 7.52 3.21 -10.58
C PHE A 112 7.99 2.91 -12.03
N GLU A 113 8.93 1.98 -12.20
CA GLU A 113 9.54 1.59 -13.46
C GLU A 113 8.55 1.01 -14.49
N SER A 114 7.36 0.62 -14.06
CA SER A 114 6.27 0.26 -14.98
C SER A 114 5.68 1.44 -15.77
N GLY A 115 6.02 2.69 -15.40
CA GLY A 115 5.38 3.90 -15.92
C GLY A 115 3.95 4.10 -15.41
N THR A 116 3.56 3.35 -14.37
CA THR A 116 2.26 3.48 -13.68
C THR A 116 2.49 3.62 -12.18
N TYR A 117 1.50 4.13 -11.44
CA TYR A 117 1.60 4.22 -9.97
C TYR A 117 1.60 2.83 -9.27
N GLY A 118 1.53 1.74 -10.04
CA GLY A 118 1.41 0.38 -9.51
C GLY A 118 0.22 0.25 -8.57
N ASN A 119 0.49 -0.19 -7.35
CA ASN A 119 -0.52 -0.35 -6.29
C ASN A 119 -0.59 0.86 -5.33
N TRP A 120 0.05 1.98 -5.66
CA TRP A 120 -0.07 3.21 -4.88
C TRP A 120 -1.39 3.92 -5.18
N SER A 121 -2.12 4.27 -4.11
CA SER A 121 -3.20 5.24 -4.17
C SER A 121 -2.61 6.63 -4.04
N VAL A 122 -2.84 7.46 -5.06
CA VAL A 122 -2.39 8.85 -5.13
C VAL A 122 -3.64 9.74 -5.19
N PRO A 123 -4.18 10.18 -4.04
CA PRO A 123 -5.27 11.13 -4.02
C PRO A 123 -4.85 12.40 -4.76
N GLN A 124 -5.71 12.85 -5.68
CA GLN A 124 -5.48 14.08 -6.42
C GLN A 124 -5.55 15.27 -5.47
N SER A 125 -4.46 16.02 -5.37
CA SER A 125 -4.42 17.30 -4.68
C SER A 125 -4.60 18.39 -5.73
N PRO A 126 -5.71 19.15 -5.72
CA PRO A 126 -6.02 20.12 -6.79
C PRO A 126 -4.97 21.23 -6.91
N ASN A 127 -4.18 21.45 -5.85
CA ASN A 127 -3.19 22.51 -5.74
C ASN A 127 -1.75 22.02 -5.89
N VAL A 128 -1.54 20.70 -6.04
CA VAL A 128 -0.21 20.11 -6.20
C VAL A 128 -0.30 19.13 -7.36
N PRO A 129 0.00 19.55 -8.60
CA PRO A 129 0.10 18.64 -9.73
C PRO A 129 1.10 17.53 -9.45
N THR A 130 0.71 16.30 -9.76
CA THR A 130 1.53 15.10 -9.59
C THR A 130 1.57 14.28 -10.86
N GLU A 131 2.73 13.69 -11.15
CA GLU A 131 2.95 12.84 -12.31
C GLU A 131 4.03 11.79 -12.01
N LEU A 132 4.06 10.73 -12.81
CA LEU A 132 5.29 9.96 -12.97
C LEU A 132 6.14 10.66 -14.03
N SER A 133 7.41 10.85 -13.71
CA SER A 133 8.31 11.65 -14.52
C SER A 133 9.58 10.86 -14.82
N THR A 134 10.05 11.00 -16.05
CA THR A 134 11.40 10.58 -16.47
C THR A 134 12.44 11.66 -16.18
N GLN A 135 12.02 12.82 -15.63
CA GLN A 135 12.91 13.92 -15.30
C GLN A 135 13.40 13.78 -13.86
N ASN A 136 14.66 13.36 -13.71
CA ASN A 136 15.35 13.08 -12.45
C ASN A 136 14.74 11.92 -11.64
N PRO A 137 14.69 10.68 -12.17
CA PRO A 137 14.56 9.50 -11.31
C PRO A 137 15.82 9.34 -10.44
N HIS A 138 15.74 8.63 -9.32
CA HIS A 138 16.91 8.28 -8.51
C HIS A 138 17.70 7.18 -9.20
N THR A 139 17.01 6.11 -9.59
CA THR A 139 17.53 5.08 -10.49
C THR A 139 16.45 4.70 -11.51
N GLY A 140 16.81 3.95 -12.56
CA GLY A 140 15.82 3.55 -13.56
C GLY A 140 15.35 4.68 -14.47
N GLY A 141 14.13 4.55 -14.98
CA GLY A 141 13.53 5.44 -15.98
C GLY A 141 12.42 6.34 -15.46
N TRP A 142 11.80 6.01 -14.33
CA TRP A 142 10.64 6.73 -13.82
C TRP A 142 10.79 7.06 -12.33
N GLY A 143 10.17 8.15 -11.91
CA GLY A 143 10.04 8.49 -10.49
C GLY A 143 8.75 9.27 -10.26
N TYR A 144 8.27 9.29 -9.01
CA TYR A 144 7.12 10.11 -8.65
C TYR A 144 7.54 11.58 -8.51
N HIS A 145 6.80 12.50 -9.13
CA HIS A 145 7.07 13.94 -9.10
C HIS A 145 5.83 14.72 -8.63
N ALA A 146 6.02 15.59 -7.63
CA ALA A 146 5.03 16.54 -7.15
C ALA A 146 5.53 17.97 -7.31
N LYS A 147 4.68 18.85 -7.85
CA LYS A 147 4.99 20.26 -8.16
C LYS A 147 4.25 21.19 -7.20
N PHE A 148 4.93 21.77 -6.23
CA PHE A 148 4.35 22.72 -5.28
C PHE A 148 4.54 24.14 -5.78
N ALA A 149 3.45 24.79 -6.23
CA ALA A 149 3.47 26.15 -6.77
C ALA A 149 3.52 27.27 -5.71
N ASN A 150 4.16 27.01 -4.55
CA ASN A 150 4.19 27.93 -3.41
C ASN A 150 2.77 28.25 -2.86
N ILE A 151 2.00 27.22 -2.53
CA ILE A 151 0.63 27.35 -2.01
C ILE A 151 0.59 26.87 -0.56
N ASN A 152 0.00 27.69 0.32
CA ASN A 152 -0.15 27.32 1.73
C ASN A 152 -1.01 26.06 1.88
N GLY A 153 -0.53 25.10 2.67
CA GLY A 153 -1.23 23.84 2.95
C GLY A 153 -1.18 22.80 1.81
N GLY A 154 -0.36 23.01 0.79
CA GLY A 154 -0.13 22.00 -0.24
C GLY A 154 0.55 20.76 0.34
N SER A 155 -0.06 19.60 0.18
CA SER A 155 0.56 18.30 0.49
C SER A 155 0.14 17.23 -0.51
N ILE A 156 0.96 16.19 -0.58
CA ILE A 156 0.70 14.95 -1.29
C ILE A 156 0.77 13.79 -0.31
N SER A 157 -0.01 12.75 -0.58
CA SER A 157 0.01 11.52 0.19
C SER A 157 -0.06 10.34 -0.77
N LEU A 158 0.89 9.42 -0.71
CA LEU A 158 0.84 8.15 -1.42
C LEU A 158 0.59 7.08 -0.38
N THR A 159 -0.44 6.26 -0.58
CA THR A 159 -0.73 5.15 0.33
C THR A 159 -0.72 3.83 -0.42
N ARG A 160 -0.21 2.78 0.23
CA ARG A 160 -0.23 1.43 -0.31
C ARG A 160 -0.48 0.44 0.81
N VAL A 161 -1.45 -0.45 0.61
CA VAL A 161 -1.70 -1.57 1.53
C VAL A 161 -0.81 -2.73 1.13
N ILE A 162 -0.04 -3.22 2.10
CA ILE A 162 0.80 -4.41 1.97
C ILE A 162 0.16 -5.54 2.76
N LEU A 163 0.07 -6.71 2.13
CA LEU A 163 -0.49 -7.93 2.68
C LEU A 163 0.60 -9.00 2.78
N GLY A 164 0.38 -10.03 3.61
CA GLY A 164 1.34 -11.13 3.75
C GLY A 164 2.56 -10.78 4.61
N ILE A 165 2.44 -9.74 5.43
CA ILE A 165 3.42 -9.40 6.45
C ILE A 165 3.30 -10.43 7.58
N GLU A 166 4.41 -10.93 8.12
CA GLU A 166 4.41 -11.79 9.31
C GLU A 166 4.35 -10.96 10.60
N PRO A 167 3.34 -11.13 11.46
CA PRO A 167 3.33 -10.55 12.80
C PRO A 167 4.54 -11.00 13.63
N GLY A 168 5.06 -10.10 14.46
CA GLY A 168 6.24 -10.30 15.30
C GLY A 168 7.59 -10.13 14.61
N ARG A 169 7.61 -9.97 13.27
CA ARG A 169 8.85 -9.77 12.50
C ARG A 169 9.15 -8.28 12.30
N GLN A 170 10.44 -7.97 12.17
CA GLN A 170 10.87 -6.61 11.87
C GLN A 170 10.93 -6.36 10.36
N TYR A 171 10.46 -5.18 9.97
CA TYR A 171 10.48 -4.70 8.60
C TYR A 171 11.16 -3.34 8.55
N GLN A 172 11.74 -3.06 7.39
CA GLN A 172 12.36 -1.79 7.05
C GLN A 172 11.65 -1.22 5.83
N PHE A 173 11.09 -0.02 5.98
CA PHE A 173 10.43 0.72 4.91
C PHE A 173 11.29 1.91 4.54
N LYS A 174 11.62 2.05 3.26
CA LYS A 174 12.50 3.10 2.74
C LYS A 174 11.92 3.78 1.53
N ALA A 175 12.35 5.01 1.32
CA ALA A 175 12.18 5.73 0.07
C ALA A 175 13.37 6.67 -0.15
N TRP A 176 13.74 6.88 -1.41
CA TRP A 176 14.59 7.99 -1.80
C TRP A 176 13.74 9.21 -2.08
N VAL A 177 14.21 10.38 -1.63
CA VAL A 177 13.54 11.65 -1.84
C VAL A 177 14.54 12.72 -2.22
N ARG A 178 14.16 13.58 -3.16
CA ARG A 178 14.90 14.79 -3.57
C ARG A 178 13.91 15.94 -3.64
N HIS A 179 14.37 17.14 -3.31
CA HIS A 179 13.61 18.36 -3.52
C HIS A 179 14.50 19.44 -4.13
N ASP A 180 13.95 20.44 -4.82
CA ASP A 180 14.73 21.55 -5.37
C ASP A 180 14.56 22.87 -4.61
N ASN A 181 13.73 22.88 -3.56
CA ASN A 181 13.51 24.06 -2.72
C ASN A 181 14.82 24.77 -2.32
N PRO A 182 14.98 26.07 -2.57
CA PRO A 182 16.17 26.82 -2.17
C PRO A 182 16.38 26.81 -0.65
N SER A 183 17.63 27.03 -0.23
CA SER A 183 17.98 27.15 1.20
C SER A 183 17.14 28.24 1.89
N GLY A 184 16.37 27.86 2.92
CA GLY A 184 15.54 28.79 3.72
C GLY A 184 14.05 28.48 3.70
N SER A 185 13.58 27.68 2.75
CA SER A 185 12.23 27.11 2.73
C SER A 185 12.20 25.74 3.42
N VAL A 186 11.06 25.34 3.97
CA VAL A 186 10.91 24.05 4.67
C VAL A 186 10.21 23.06 3.75
N THR A 187 10.87 21.95 3.43
CA THR A 187 10.24 20.82 2.77
C THR A 187 10.00 19.74 3.81
N THR A 188 8.76 19.29 3.94
CA THR A 188 8.39 18.20 4.83
C THR A 188 8.17 16.93 4.01
N PHE A 189 8.62 15.80 4.53
CA PHE A 189 8.18 14.50 4.06
C PHE A 189 8.20 13.52 5.21
N TYR A 190 7.33 12.54 5.14
CA TYR A 190 7.14 11.56 6.18
C TYR A 190 6.94 10.18 5.59
N LEU A 191 7.54 9.18 6.22
CA LEU A 191 7.19 7.79 6.04
C LEU A 191 6.35 7.35 7.23
N TYR A 192 5.26 6.64 6.97
CA TYR A 192 4.43 6.04 8.00
C TYR A 192 4.16 4.57 7.68
N ALA A 193 4.10 3.75 8.73
CA ALA A 193 3.57 2.39 8.68
C ALA A 193 2.40 2.27 9.65
N TYR A 194 1.18 2.18 9.13
CA TYR A 194 -0.02 2.03 9.94
C TYR A 194 -0.42 0.55 10.07
N PRO A 195 -0.70 0.07 11.30
CA PRO A 195 -1.10 -1.32 11.54
C PRO A 195 -2.52 -1.61 11.03
N LEU A 196 -3.29 -0.55 10.72
CA LEU A 196 -4.58 -0.64 10.07
C LEU A 196 -4.91 0.58 9.18
N VAL A 197 -5.68 0.36 8.10
CA VAL A 197 -6.21 1.41 7.22
C VAL A 197 -7.06 2.37 8.04
N GLY A 198 -6.78 3.66 7.93
CA GLY A 198 -7.52 4.71 8.65
C GLY A 198 -7.16 4.84 10.13
N ALA A 199 -6.10 4.17 10.59
CA ALA A 199 -5.56 4.43 11.93
C ALA A 199 -5.12 5.89 12.06
N SER A 200 -5.40 6.50 13.20
CA SER A 200 -4.88 7.82 13.55
C SER A 200 -3.41 7.78 13.95
N THR A 201 -2.92 6.62 14.41
CA THR A 201 -1.58 6.48 15.00
C THR A 201 -0.76 5.45 14.21
N PRO A 202 0.40 5.85 13.66
CA PRO A 202 1.30 4.92 12.98
C PRO A 202 2.01 4.02 13.99
N ALA A 203 2.37 2.80 13.58
CA ALA A 203 3.27 1.94 14.36
C ALA A 203 4.72 2.44 14.29
N ALA A 204 5.09 3.13 13.20
CA ALA A 204 6.35 3.82 13.06
C ALA A 204 6.22 4.99 12.09
N GLU A 205 7.02 6.02 12.34
CA GLU A 205 7.12 7.20 11.49
C GLU A 205 8.57 7.72 11.44
N ALA A 206 8.90 8.42 10.35
CA ALA A 206 10.10 9.26 10.25
C ALA A 206 9.79 10.49 9.43
N SER A 207 10.46 11.60 9.76
CA SER A 207 10.33 12.87 9.07
C SER A 207 11.58 13.26 8.27
N LEU A 208 11.40 14.10 7.26
CA LEU A 208 12.46 14.95 6.74
C LEU A 208 12.74 16.02 7.78
N GLY A 209 13.81 15.82 8.55
CA GLY A 209 14.56 16.95 9.09
C GLY A 209 15.18 17.79 7.95
N SER A 210 16.11 18.69 8.29
CA SER A 210 16.85 19.47 7.30
C SER A 210 17.53 18.56 6.27
N LEU A 211 17.09 18.62 5.01
CA LEU A 211 17.73 17.95 3.89
C LEU A 211 18.43 18.97 2.97
N PRO A 212 19.55 18.59 2.35
CA PRO A 212 20.17 19.40 1.32
C PRO A 212 19.30 19.40 0.06
N ALA A 213 18.99 20.60 -0.43
CA ALA A 213 18.33 20.77 -1.71
C ALA A 213 19.13 20.11 -2.84
N ASN A 214 18.42 19.69 -3.88
CA ASN A 214 18.93 19.09 -5.10
C ASN A 214 19.72 17.78 -4.92
N THR A 215 19.64 17.15 -3.75
CA THR A 215 20.35 15.91 -3.44
C THR A 215 19.36 14.80 -3.09
N TRP A 216 19.55 13.62 -3.67
CA TRP A 216 18.81 12.43 -3.27
C TRP A 216 19.21 11.98 -1.87
N THR A 217 18.22 11.83 -0.99
CA THR A 217 18.42 11.36 0.37
C THR A 217 17.49 10.18 0.66
N GLN A 218 18.03 9.11 1.24
CA GLN A 218 17.22 8.00 1.69
C GLN A 218 16.58 8.30 3.05
N LYS A 219 15.29 8.00 3.17
CA LYS A 219 14.55 7.96 4.43
C LYS A 219 14.16 6.54 4.75
N THR A 220 14.24 6.19 6.03
CA THR A 220 14.03 4.83 6.50
C THR A 220 13.26 4.84 7.81
N ILE A 221 12.28 3.95 7.95
CA ILE A 221 11.73 3.53 9.24
C ILE A 221 11.90 2.03 9.40
N THR A 222 11.96 1.59 10.64
CA THR A 222 11.88 0.19 11.02
C THR A 222 10.73 -0.02 12.00
N PHE A 223 9.98 -1.10 11.83
CA PHE A 223 8.87 -1.43 12.70
C PHE A 223 8.73 -2.93 12.88
N THR A 224 8.20 -3.34 14.04
CA THR A 224 7.75 -4.70 14.27
C THR A 224 6.31 -4.82 13.81
N ALA A 225 6.03 -5.73 12.89
CA ALA A 225 4.68 -5.95 12.42
C ALA A 225 3.80 -6.51 13.54
N THR A 226 2.70 -5.83 13.87
CA THR A 226 1.72 -6.30 14.87
C THR A 226 0.56 -7.04 14.22
N SER A 227 0.51 -7.04 12.89
CA SER A 227 -0.61 -7.55 12.11
C SER A 227 -0.11 -8.08 10.76
N SER A 228 -0.91 -8.90 10.08
CA SER A 228 -0.51 -9.54 8.83
C SER A 228 -0.56 -8.63 7.58
N TRP A 229 -0.72 -7.34 7.80
CA TRP A 229 -0.88 -6.31 6.79
C TRP A 229 -0.57 -4.94 7.38
N PHE A 230 -0.16 -4.01 6.53
CA PHE A 230 0.13 -2.63 6.91
C PHE A 230 -0.31 -1.68 5.79
N GLN A 231 -0.75 -0.48 6.14
CA GLN A 231 -0.79 0.63 5.18
C GLN A 231 0.51 1.41 5.30
N LEU A 232 1.32 1.38 4.25
CA LEU A 232 2.43 2.29 4.08
C LEU A 232 1.89 3.62 3.57
N GLN A 233 2.42 4.72 4.09
CA GLN A 233 2.13 6.05 3.59
C GLN A 233 3.42 6.86 3.44
N LEU A 234 3.54 7.55 2.32
CA LEU A 234 4.50 8.62 2.11
C LEU A 234 3.70 9.91 2.07
N SER A 235 4.11 10.90 2.84
CA SER A 235 3.52 12.25 2.79
C SER A 235 4.62 13.23 2.44
N ALA A 236 4.32 14.24 1.63
CA ALA A 236 5.24 15.34 1.41
C ALA A 236 4.49 16.67 1.32
N GLY A 237 5.14 17.75 1.72
CA GLY A 237 4.61 19.10 1.60
C GLY A 237 5.74 20.08 1.40
N GLY A 238 5.66 20.89 0.34
CA GLY A 238 6.48 22.08 0.17
C GLY A 238 5.90 23.23 1.01
N GLN A 239 6.68 23.76 1.95
CA GLN A 239 6.26 24.90 2.75
C GLN A 239 6.68 26.22 2.07
N VAL A 240 5.80 27.21 2.18
CA VAL A 240 5.96 28.57 1.69
C VAL A 240 7.13 29.28 2.39
N SER A 241 8.05 29.85 1.61
CA SER A 241 8.75 31.06 2.00
C SER A 241 8.26 32.22 1.11
N GLY A 242 7.99 33.38 1.70
CA GLY A 242 7.47 34.56 0.99
C GLY A 242 5.95 34.58 0.72
N ASN A 243 5.51 35.39 -0.24
CA ASN A 243 4.11 35.49 -0.65
C ASN A 243 3.71 34.29 -1.53
N THR A 244 2.48 33.79 -1.39
CA THR A 244 1.89 32.75 -2.26
C THR A 244 2.15 33.05 -3.74
N GLY A 245 2.61 32.05 -4.49
CA GLY A 245 2.92 32.19 -5.93
C GLY A 245 4.23 32.92 -6.25
N SER A 246 5.02 33.33 -5.25
CA SER A 246 6.38 33.83 -5.50
C SER A 246 7.32 32.68 -5.88
N ALA A 247 8.24 32.95 -6.81
CA ALA A 247 9.22 31.97 -7.27
C ALA A 247 10.14 31.42 -6.14
N GLY A 248 10.27 32.16 -5.03
CA GLY A 248 11.10 31.78 -3.88
C GLY A 248 10.55 30.65 -3.00
N GLY A 249 9.29 30.22 -3.20
CA GLY A 249 8.68 29.13 -2.43
C GLY A 249 8.09 28.00 -3.30
N VAL A 250 8.45 27.96 -4.59
CA VAL A 250 8.14 26.80 -5.43
C VAL A 250 9.05 25.65 -5.03
N ASP A 251 8.49 24.45 -4.91
CA ASP A 251 9.24 23.25 -4.55
C ASP A 251 8.79 22.08 -5.41
N ASN A 252 9.73 21.41 -6.06
CA ASN A 252 9.51 20.14 -6.72
C ASN A 252 10.05 19.04 -5.84
N ILE A 253 9.22 18.04 -5.56
CA ILE A 253 9.62 16.87 -4.78
C ILE A 253 9.57 15.65 -5.68
N TRP A 254 10.68 14.91 -5.72
CA TRP A 254 10.80 13.62 -6.36
C TRP A 254 10.91 12.53 -5.31
N ILE A 255 10.21 11.41 -5.54
CA ILE A 255 10.21 10.24 -4.68
C ILE A 255 10.45 9.02 -5.57
N ASP A 256 11.34 8.14 -5.14
CA ASP A 256 11.72 6.98 -5.93
C ASP A 256 12.26 5.84 -5.05
N ASP A 257 12.47 4.67 -5.65
CA ASP A 257 13.10 3.48 -5.06
C ASP A 257 12.52 3.16 -3.67
N VAL A 258 11.18 3.08 -3.63
CA VAL A 258 10.44 2.78 -2.41
C VAL A 258 10.50 1.28 -2.15
N THR A 259 11.01 0.88 -0.99
CA THR A 259 11.22 -0.56 -0.68
C THR A 259 10.65 -0.92 0.68
N LEU A 260 10.20 -2.16 0.83
CA LEU A 260 9.83 -2.76 2.12
C LEU A 260 10.51 -4.11 2.23
N THR A 261 11.46 -4.25 3.16
CA THR A 261 12.21 -5.50 3.35
C THR A 261 12.02 -6.06 4.74
N ARG A 262 11.91 -7.38 4.87
CA ARG A 262 11.98 -8.06 6.17
C ARG A 262 13.42 -8.17 6.66
N LEU A 263 13.66 -7.90 7.95
CA LEU A 263 14.98 -7.96 8.56
C LEU A 263 15.30 -9.26 9.30
N ASN A 264 14.29 -9.94 9.89
CA ASN A 264 14.43 -11.16 10.70
C ASN A 264 13.15 -11.98 10.78
#